data_AF-A0A834GHU6-F1
#
_entry.id   AF-A0A834GHU6-F1
#
_cell.length_a   1.000
_cell.length_b   1.000
_cell.length_c   1.000
_cell.angle_alpha   90.00
_cell.angle_beta   90.00
_cell.angle_gamma   90.00
#
_symmetry.space_group_name_H-M   'P 1'
#
loop_
_entity.id
_entity.type
_entity.pdbx_description
1 polymer ?
#
loop_
_entity_poly.entity_id
_entity_poly.type
_entity_poly.pdbx_seq_one_letter_code
_entity_poly.pdbx_strand_id
1 'polypeptide(L)'
;MFSTTGKFHEYISPSVSTKKIYDDYQKALGIDLWKTHYEVFSLSLSLSLSLSLSFSRMQEHLRKLKEINNRLRREIRQRMGEDLHGLRIHELHSLEQEMAESLTNIRDRKEPKCEDPHFGLVDNDDGGYDYGVVLGNGVSSNIYAYRSQHNHHPHLDHHGGGFGSHELRLA
;
A
#
# COMPACT_ATOMS: atom_id res chain seq x y z
N MET A 1 11.00 -61.91 -4.02
CA MET A 1 9.88 -62.43 -4.86
C MET A 1 8.57 -61.93 -4.28
N PHE A 2 7.59 -61.57 -5.11
CA PHE A 2 6.25 -61.23 -4.64
C PHE A 2 5.40 -62.51 -4.61
N SER A 3 4.76 -62.80 -3.48
CA SER A 3 3.73 -63.83 -3.38
C SER A 3 2.48 -63.40 -4.16
N THR A 4 1.64 -64.36 -4.56
CA THR A 4 0.29 -64.12 -5.12
C THR A 4 -0.60 -63.27 -4.20
N THR A 5 -0.25 -63.14 -2.92
CA THR A 5 -0.90 -62.26 -1.94
C THR A 5 -0.38 -60.82 -1.93
N GLY A 6 0.52 -60.45 -2.83
CA GLY A 6 1.15 -59.12 -2.90
C GLY A 6 2.22 -58.86 -1.84
N LYS A 7 2.51 -59.85 -0.97
CA LYS A 7 3.54 -59.73 0.07
C LYS A 7 4.92 -59.98 -0.49
N PHE A 8 5.81 -59.02 -0.33
CA PHE A 8 7.22 -59.16 -0.67
C PHE A 8 7.90 -60.14 0.30
N HIS A 9 8.45 -61.22 -0.23
CA HIS A 9 9.33 -62.13 0.51
C HIS A 9 10.74 -61.99 -0.05
N GLU A 10 11.65 -61.53 0.79
CA GLU A 10 13.08 -61.46 0.50
C GLU A 10 13.70 -62.82 0.88
N TYR A 11 14.15 -63.57 -0.12
CA TYR A 11 14.93 -64.76 0.15
C TYR A 11 16.36 -64.32 0.45
N ILE A 12 16.77 -64.47 1.70
CA ILE A 12 18.12 -64.20 2.17
C ILE A 12 18.65 -65.50 2.76
N SER A 13 19.88 -65.88 2.42
CA SER A 13 20.53 -67.03 3.07
C SER A 13 20.51 -66.84 4.59
N PRO A 14 20.12 -67.84 5.40
CA PRO A 14 19.91 -67.69 6.85
C PRO A 14 21.11 -67.11 7.64
N SER A 15 22.31 -67.16 7.07
CA SER A 15 23.57 -66.68 7.65
C SER A 15 23.95 -65.24 7.26
N VAL A 16 23.20 -64.60 6.37
CA VAL A 16 23.48 -63.25 5.86
C VAL A 16 22.25 -62.36 6.03
N SER A 17 22.46 -61.06 6.21
CA SER A 17 21.39 -60.06 6.28
C SER A 17 21.52 -59.09 5.12
N THR A 18 20.41 -58.46 4.70
CA THR A 18 20.43 -57.45 3.62
C THR A 18 21.39 -56.30 3.93
N LYS A 19 21.45 -55.85 5.20
CA LYS A 19 22.41 -54.84 5.64
C LYS A 19 23.86 -55.30 5.40
N LYS A 20 24.20 -56.53 5.79
CA LYS A 20 25.54 -57.08 5.60
C LYS A 20 25.92 -57.17 4.11
N ILE A 21 24.96 -57.47 3.24
CA ILE A 21 25.16 -57.46 1.78
C ILE A 21 25.51 -56.05 1.28
N TYR A 22 24.79 -55.01 1.72
CA TYR A 22 25.10 -53.63 1.35
C TYR A 22 26.47 -53.18 1.88
N ASP A 23 26.78 -53.50 3.14
CA ASP A 23 28.06 -53.15 3.77
C ASP A 23 29.25 -53.81 3.05
N ASP A 24 29.15 -55.10 2.71
CA ASP A 24 30.19 -55.83 1.96
C ASP A 24 30.36 -55.29 0.54
N TYR A 25 29.26 -54.86 -0.11
CA TYR A 25 29.29 -54.24 -1.43
C TYR A 25 29.99 -52.88 -1.42
N GLN A 26 29.65 -52.02 -0.45
CA GLN A 26 30.31 -50.72 -0.26
C GLN A 26 31.81 -50.89 0.05
N LYS A 27 32.18 -51.93 0.82
CA LYS A 27 33.58 -52.23 1.15
C LYS A 27 34.38 -52.79 -0.03
N ALA A 28 33.80 -53.67 -0.84
CA ALA A 28 34.47 -54.29 -1.98
C ALA A 28 34.73 -53.28 -3.12
N LEU A 29 33.79 -52.36 -3.34
CA LEU A 29 33.87 -51.37 -4.43
C LEU A 29 34.39 -50.00 -3.96
N GLY A 30 34.45 -49.74 -2.65
CA GLY A 30 34.87 -48.46 -2.08
C GLY A 30 33.92 -47.29 -2.37
N ILE A 31 32.65 -47.58 -2.70
CA ILE A 31 31.64 -46.59 -3.09
C ILE A 31 30.61 -46.43 -1.97
N ASP A 32 30.23 -45.18 -1.67
CA ASP A 32 29.08 -44.90 -0.81
C ASP A 32 27.78 -44.87 -1.61
N LEU A 33 26.93 -45.88 -1.41
CA LEU A 33 25.62 -46.01 -2.06
C LEU A 33 24.63 -44.91 -1.63
N TRP A 34 24.88 -44.24 -0.50
CA TRP A 34 23.92 -43.33 0.14
C TRP A 34 24.24 -41.87 -0.15
N LYS A 35 25.44 -41.60 -0.66
CA LYS A 35 25.94 -40.25 -0.93
C LYS A 35 24.97 -39.42 -1.77
N THR A 36 24.48 -39.97 -2.88
CA THR A 36 23.54 -39.27 -3.76
C THR A 36 22.21 -38.98 -3.08
N HIS A 37 21.72 -39.89 -2.24
CA HIS A 37 20.49 -39.71 -1.48
C HIS A 37 20.64 -38.60 -0.43
N TYR A 38 21.75 -38.61 0.33
CA TYR A 38 22.03 -37.56 1.31
C TYR A 38 22.26 -36.20 0.65
N GLU A 39 22.93 -36.14 -0.50
CA GLU A 39 23.11 -34.90 -1.27
C GLU A 39 21.77 -34.33 -1.74
N VAL A 40 20.89 -35.14 -2.36
CA VAL A 40 19.56 -34.68 -2.81
C VAL A 40 18.70 -34.24 -1.62
N PHE A 41 18.71 -35.00 -0.52
CA PHE A 41 17.98 -34.64 0.69
C PHE A 41 18.50 -33.33 1.30
N SER A 42 19.82 -33.17 1.39
CA SER A 42 20.47 -31.95 1.88
C SER A 42 20.14 -30.74 1.02
N LEU A 43 20.19 -30.88 -0.32
CA LEU A 43 19.81 -29.83 -1.26
C LEU A 43 18.32 -29.47 -1.16
N SER A 44 17.44 -30.47 -1.07
CA SER A 44 16.00 -30.26 -0.90
C SER A 44 15.70 -29.51 0.41
N LEU A 45 16.34 -29.91 1.51
CA LEU A 45 16.19 -29.26 2.80
C LEU A 45 16.73 -27.82 2.77
N SER A 46 17.89 -27.60 2.16
CA SER A 46 18.50 -26.27 1.98
C SER A 46 17.61 -25.35 1.15
N LEU A 47 17.06 -25.85 0.04
CA LEU A 47 16.13 -25.10 -0.81
C LEU A 47 14.83 -24.78 -0.08
N SER A 48 14.25 -25.75 0.62
CA SER A 48 13.03 -25.57 1.41
C SER A 48 13.23 -24.52 2.50
N LEU A 49 14.34 -24.60 3.24
CA LEU A 49 14.67 -23.62 4.27
C LEU A 49 14.88 -22.23 3.68
N SER A 50 15.62 -22.12 2.56
CA SER A 50 15.87 -20.86 1.87
C SER A 50 14.58 -20.20 1.36
N LEU A 51 13.67 -21.01 0.79
CA LEU A 51 12.38 -20.54 0.30
C LEU A 51 11.46 -20.10 1.45
N SER A 52 11.45 -20.85 2.56
CA SER A 52 10.73 -20.47 3.78
C SER A 52 11.25 -19.13 4.33
N LEU A 53 12.58 -18.99 4.42
CA LEU A 53 13.21 -17.77 4.94
C LEU A 53 12.92 -16.54 4.07
N SER A 54 13.00 -16.69 2.74
CA SER A 54 12.71 -15.60 1.81
C SER A 54 11.23 -15.19 1.85
N PHE A 55 10.33 -16.16 1.94
CA PHE A 55 8.90 -15.92 2.12
C PHE A 55 8.59 -15.15 3.41
N SER A 56 9.15 -15.59 4.55
CA SER A 56 8.97 -14.88 5.82
C SER A 56 9.50 -13.43 5.77
N ARG A 57 10.67 -13.20 5.14
CA ARG A 57 11.23 -11.86 4.96
C ARG A 57 10.32 -10.97 4.11
N MET A 58 9.76 -11.50 3.03
CA MET A 58 8.85 -10.77 2.15
C MET A 58 7.55 -10.41 2.87
N GLN A 59 6.97 -11.35 3.62
CA GLN A 59 5.77 -11.09 4.41
C GLN A 59 5.98 -10.00 5.46
N GLU A 60 7.12 -10.05 6.14
CA GLU A 60 7.49 -9.03 7.11
C GLU A 60 7.67 -7.65 6.47
N HIS A 61 8.29 -7.58 5.29
CA HIS A 61 8.40 -6.34 4.53
C HIS A 61 7.02 -5.77 4.15
N LEU A 62 6.12 -6.63 3.66
CA LEU A 62 4.74 -6.24 3.34
C LEU A 62 3.98 -5.72 4.57
N ARG A 63 4.17 -6.37 5.74
CA ARG A 63 3.58 -5.95 7.01
C ARG A 63 4.03 -4.54 7.39
N LYS A 64 5.33 -4.27 7.32
CA LYS A 64 5.89 -2.93 7.60
C LYS A 64 5.34 -1.86 6.66
N LEU A 65 5.27 -2.15 5.36
CA LEU A 65 4.70 -1.21 4.39
C LEU A 65 3.23 -0.88 4.69
N LYS A 66 2.42 -1.89 5.06
CA LYS A 66 1.02 -1.68 5.45
C LYS A 66 0.91 -0.82 6.71
N GLU A 67 1.76 -1.06 7.71
CA GLU A 67 1.80 -0.28 8.94
C GLU A 67 2.13 1.19 8.68
N ILE A 68 3.17 1.45 7.88
CA ILE A 68 3.56 2.80 7.47
C ILE A 68 2.44 3.46 6.67
N ASN A 69 1.83 2.76 5.69
CA ASN A 69 0.76 3.32 4.88
C ASN A 69 -0.47 3.69 5.73
N ASN A 70 -0.84 2.84 6.67
CA ASN A 70 -1.94 3.11 7.60
C ASN A 70 -1.64 4.31 8.49
N ARG A 71 -0.40 4.43 8.98
CA ARG A 71 0.05 5.60 9.74
C ARG A 71 -0.04 6.88 8.91
N LEU A 72 0.51 6.90 7.70
CA LEU A 72 0.46 8.05 6.80
C LEU A 72 -0.97 8.43 6.43
N ARG A 73 -1.84 7.46 6.15
CA ARG A 73 -3.28 7.72 5.90
C ARG A 73 -3.95 8.38 7.09
N ARG A 74 -3.58 7.98 8.31
CA ARG A 74 -4.09 8.62 9.53
C ARG A 74 -3.56 10.04 9.69
N GLU A 75 -2.26 10.27 9.49
CA GLU A 75 -1.68 11.61 9.52
C GLU A 75 -2.35 12.54 8.50
N ILE A 76 -2.62 12.08 7.28
CA ILE A 76 -3.36 12.85 6.27
C ILE A 76 -4.76 13.20 6.78
N ARG A 77 -5.52 12.23 7.30
CA ARG A 77 -6.85 12.48 7.88
C ARG A 77 -6.80 13.50 9.02
N GLN A 78 -5.83 13.38 9.92
CA GLN A 78 -5.64 14.32 11.03
C GLN A 78 -5.33 15.73 10.54
N ARG A 79 -4.46 15.87 9.52
CA ARG A 79 -4.19 17.16 8.85
C ARG A 79 -5.42 17.73 8.12
N MET A 80 -6.36 16.88 7.73
CA MET A 80 -7.67 17.27 7.15
C MET A 80 -8.73 17.56 8.23
N GLY A 81 -8.41 17.42 9.53
CA GLY A 81 -9.33 17.67 10.65
C GLY A 81 -10.18 16.47 11.07
N GLU A 82 -9.88 15.25 10.57
CA GLU A 82 -10.57 14.01 10.91
C GLU A 82 -9.78 13.18 11.94
N ASP A 83 -10.42 12.21 12.62
CA ASP A 83 -9.73 11.20 13.47
C ASP A 83 -8.88 11.81 14.62
N LEU A 84 -9.38 12.90 15.22
CA LEU A 84 -8.70 13.67 16.29
C LEU A 84 -8.96 13.12 17.71
N HIS A 85 -9.98 12.29 17.90
CA HIS A 85 -10.45 11.83 19.22
C HIS A 85 -9.41 11.04 20.04
N GLY A 86 -8.32 10.57 19.42
CA GLY A 86 -7.23 9.86 20.09
C GLY A 86 -5.99 10.70 20.42
N LEU A 87 -5.95 11.97 20.02
CA LEU A 87 -4.81 12.86 20.27
C LEU A 87 -4.94 13.54 21.64
N ARG A 88 -3.83 13.63 22.35
CA ARG A 88 -3.74 14.45 23.56
C ARG A 88 -3.68 15.93 23.17
N ILE A 89 -4.07 16.80 24.09
CA ILE A 89 -4.13 18.27 23.86
C ILE A 89 -2.82 18.83 23.30
N HIS A 90 -1.67 18.39 23.82
CA HIS A 90 -0.37 18.84 23.31
C HIS A 90 -0.09 18.35 21.88
N GLU A 91 -0.48 17.12 21.54
CA GLU A 91 -0.29 16.55 20.19
C GLU A 91 -1.19 17.28 19.18
N LEU A 92 -2.42 17.64 19.61
CA LEU A 92 -3.34 18.44 18.81
C LEU A 92 -2.82 19.86 18.57
N HIS A 93 -2.27 20.50 19.61
CA HIS A 93 -1.66 21.83 19.49
C HIS A 93 -0.41 21.80 18.59
N SER A 94 0.45 20.79 18.71
CA SER A 94 1.57 20.59 17.79
C SER A 94 1.10 20.44 16.34
N LEU A 95 0.05 19.64 16.11
CA LEU A 95 -0.53 19.46 14.78
C LEU A 95 -1.11 20.76 14.21
N GLU A 96 -1.81 21.55 15.02
CA GLU A 96 -2.33 22.86 14.65
C GLU A 96 -1.20 23.81 14.23
N GLN A 97 -0.12 23.86 15.03
CA GLN A 97 1.03 24.68 14.73
C GLN A 97 1.73 24.26 13.42
N GLU A 98 1.95 22.96 13.22
CA GLU A 98 2.55 22.43 11.97
C GLU A 98 1.71 22.80 10.73
N MET A 99 0.38 22.72 10.84
CA MET A 99 -0.53 23.08 9.75
C MET A 99 -0.51 24.59 9.47
N ALA A 100 -0.51 25.43 10.52
CA ALA A 100 -0.41 26.88 10.39
C ALA A 100 0.91 27.28 9.71
N GLU A 101 2.04 26.71 10.15
CA GLU A 101 3.35 26.92 9.53
C GLU A 101 3.35 26.49 8.05
N SER A 102 2.81 25.31 7.73
CA SER A 102 2.69 24.85 6.34
C SER A 102 1.87 25.82 5.48
N LEU A 103 0.79 26.41 6.01
CA LEU A 103 -0.02 27.38 5.29
C LEU A 103 0.72 28.68 5.04
N THR A 104 1.45 29.20 6.03
CA THR A 104 2.29 30.40 5.85
C THR A 104 3.32 30.19 4.75
N ASN A 105 4.02 29.06 4.74
CA ASN A 105 4.99 28.71 3.70
C ASN A 105 4.36 28.61 2.30
N ILE A 106 3.15 28.04 2.17
CA ILE A 106 2.44 27.97 0.90
C ILE A 106 2.04 29.36 0.41
N ARG A 107 1.59 30.23 1.33
CA ARG A 107 1.20 31.60 1.02
C ARG A 107 2.38 32.44 0.56
N ASP A 108 3.49 32.43 1.30
CA ASP A 108 4.71 33.16 0.97
C ASP A 108 5.29 32.77 -0.38
N ARG A 109 5.09 31.50 -0.78
CA ARG A 109 5.49 31.02 -2.11
C ARG A 109 4.51 31.46 -3.21
N LYS A 110 3.22 31.53 -2.91
CA LYS A 110 2.16 31.84 -3.90
C LYS A 110 2.02 33.33 -4.14
N GLU A 111 2.17 34.15 -3.12
CA GLU A 111 2.19 35.61 -3.26
C GLU A 111 3.61 36.03 -3.67
N PRO A 112 3.87 36.35 -4.96
CA PRO A 112 5.12 37.03 -5.28
C PRO A 112 5.15 38.31 -4.44
N LYS A 113 6.27 38.55 -3.75
CA LYS A 113 6.52 39.85 -3.10
C LYS A 113 6.22 40.91 -4.15
N CYS A 114 5.17 41.71 -3.91
CA CYS A 114 4.74 42.75 -4.83
C CYS A 114 5.89 43.75 -5.00
N GLU A 115 6.76 43.52 -5.97
CA GLU A 115 7.46 44.63 -6.60
C GLU A 115 6.40 45.32 -7.44
N ASP A 116 6.04 46.52 -6.97
CA ASP A 116 4.99 47.38 -7.50
C ASP A 116 5.06 47.44 -9.03
N PRO A 117 4.12 46.81 -9.77
CA PRO A 117 4.01 47.05 -11.20
C PRO A 117 3.57 48.50 -11.34
N HIS A 118 4.48 49.39 -11.73
CA HIS A 118 4.16 50.79 -12.02
C HIS A 118 3.05 50.86 -13.08
N PHE A 119 1.80 50.97 -12.62
CA PHE A 119 0.68 51.31 -13.46
C PHE A 119 0.77 52.81 -13.74
N GLY A 120 1.38 53.16 -14.88
CA GLY A 120 1.25 54.49 -15.44
C GLY A 120 -0.22 54.75 -15.76
N LEU A 121 -0.81 55.76 -15.11
CA LEU A 121 -2.10 56.30 -15.50
C LEU A 121 -1.94 56.85 -16.92
N VAL A 122 -2.46 56.11 -17.91
CA VAL A 122 -2.68 56.67 -19.24
C VAL A 122 -4.13 57.13 -19.26
N ASP A 123 -4.31 58.44 -19.22
CA ASP A 123 -5.60 59.09 -19.39
C ASP A 123 -6.17 58.70 -20.75
N ASN A 124 -7.15 57.80 -20.76
CA ASN A 124 -7.92 57.46 -21.95
C ASN A 124 -9.38 57.74 -21.66
N ASP A 125 -9.82 58.92 -22.07
CA ASP A 125 -11.21 59.35 -22.13
C ASP A 125 -11.93 58.61 -23.28
N ASP A 126 -12.34 57.35 -23.11
CA ASP A 126 -13.57 56.83 -23.74
C ASP A 126 -13.98 55.48 -23.14
N GLY A 127 -15.28 55.30 -22.95
CA GLY A 127 -15.88 54.21 -22.19
C GLY A 127 -15.68 52.81 -22.79
N GLY A 128 -15.31 51.86 -21.95
CA GLY A 128 -15.25 50.44 -22.31
C GLY A 128 -14.47 49.59 -21.30
N TYR A 129 -14.99 49.47 -20.08
CA TYR A 129 -14.42 48.58 -19.05
C TYR A 129 -14.70 47.11 -19.40
N ASP A 130 -13.79 46.50 -20.15
CA ASP A 130 -13.69 45.04 -20.29
C ASP A 130 -12.62 44.55 -19.29
N TYR A 131 -13.05 43.94 -18.17
CA TYR A 131 -12.13 43.33 -17.19
C TYR A 131 -11.64 41.97 -17.73
N GLY A 132 -10.86 42.01 -18.80
CA GLY A 132 -10.11 40.87 -19.29
C GLY A 132 -8.81 40.74 -18.51
N VAL A 133 -8.75 39.82 -17.54
CA VAL A 133 -7.46 39.39 -16.98
C VAL A 133 -6.75 38.56 -18.05
N VAL A 134 -5.97 39.24 -18.90
CA VAL A 134 -4.99 38.58 -19.76
C VAL A 134 -3.90 38.05 -18.84
N LEU A 135 -3.99 36.77 -18.46
CA LEU A 135 -2.86 36.03 -17.94
C LEU A 135 -1.87 35.87 -19.09
N GLY A 136 -1.03 36.89 -19.28
CA GLY A 136 0.15 36.84 -20.12
C GLY A 136 1.11 35.81 -19.53
N ASN A 137 0.92 34.55 -19.95
CA ASN A 137 1.95 33.59 -20.34
C ASN A 137 1.27 32.21 -20.49
N GLY A 138 1.19 31.74 -21.73
CA GLY A 138 0.44 30.56 -22.15
C GLY A 138 0.96 29.25 -21.57
N VAL A 139 0.56 28.95 -20.33
CA VAL A 139 0.60 27.60 -19.76
C VAL A 139 -0.74 27.35 -19.10
N SER A 140 -1.61 26.64 -19.80
CA SER A 140 -2.86 26.10 -19.25
C SER A 140 -2.52 25.11 -18.14
N SER A 141 -2.40 25.59 -16.90
CA SER A 141 -2.29 24.73 -15.74
C SER A 141 -3.69 24.21 -15.41
N ASN A 142 -3.93 22.91 -15.63
CA ASN A 142 -5.14 22.20 -15.24
C ASN A 142 -5.54 22.55 -13.79
N ILE A 143 -6.59 23.35 -13.62
CA ILE A 143 -7.16 23.65 -12.31
C ILE A 143 -8.27 22.62 -12.08
N TYR A 144 -7.98 21.58 -11.30
CA TYR A 144 -9.04 20.74 -10.76
C TYR A 144 -9.87 21.59 -9.80
N ALA A 145 -11.11 21.88 -10.18
CA ALA A 145 -12.07 22.61 -9.35
C ALA A 145 -12.55 21.70 -8.21
N TYR A 146 -12.01 21.86 -7.00
CA TYR A 146 -12.63 21.33 -5.79
C TYR A 146 -13.84 22.19 -5.44
N ARG A 147 -15.04 21.67 -5.66
CA ARG A 147 -16.30 22.26 -5.20
C ARG A 147 -16.43 21.99 -3.69
N SER A 148 -16.02 22.93 -2.84
CA SER A 148 -16.44 22.95 -1.43
C SER A 148 -17.95 23.26 -1.36
N GLN A 149 -18.75 22.23 -1.12
CA GLN A 149 -20.16 22.38 -0.77
C GLN A 149 -20.25 23.03 0.62
N HIS A 150 -20.46 24.34 0.67
CA HIS A 150 -20.93 25.01 1.88
C HIS A 150 -22.38 24.56 2.14
N ASN A 151 -22.60 23.71 3.15
CA ASN A 151 -23.92 23.43 3.67
C ASN A 151 -24.46 24.65 4.42
N HIS A 152 -25.23 25.47 3.71
CA HIS A 152 -26.18 26.38 4.33
C HIS A 152 -27.56 26.09 3.74
N HIS A 153 -28.42 25.44 4.54
CA HIS A 153 -29.86 25.42 4.28
C HIS A 153 -30.58 25.85 5.55
N PRO A 154 -31.29 27.00 5.55
CA PRO A 154 -32.28 27.28 6.56
C PRO A 154 -33.60 26.59 6.23
N HIS A 155 -34.25 26.20 7.31
CA HIS A 155 -35.56 25.60 7.47
C HIS A 155 -36.69 26.37 6.77
N LEU A 156 -37.55 25.66 6.00
CA LEU A 156 -38.92 26.09 5.69
C LEU A 156 -39.82 24.88 5.47
N ASP A 157 -40.74 24.68 6.42
CA ASP A 157 -41.91 23.83 6.32
C ASP A 157 -42.91 24.40 5.29
N HIS A 158 -43.42 23.58 4.38
CA HIS A 158 -44.87 23.40 4.21
C HIS A 158 -45.25 22.33 3.16
N HIS A 159 -46.13 21.43 3.61
CA HIS A 159 -47.24 20.77 2.90
C HIS A 159 -47.08 20.19 1.47
N GLY A 160 -47.22 18.87 1.41
CA GLY A 160 -48.36 18.23 0.73
C GLY A 160 -48.19 17.82 -0.73
N GLY A 161 -48.36 16.53 -1.00
CA GLY A 161 -48.63 16.01 -2.35
C GLY A 161 -47.65 14.93 -2.77
N GLY A 162 -48.04 13.67 -2.58
CA GLY A 162 -47.26 12.52 -3.03
C GLY A 162 -47.26 12.35 -4.54
N PHE A 163 -46.25 11.63 -5.03
CA PHE A 163 -46.35 10.70 -6.15
C PHE A 163 -45.27 9.63 -5.93
N GLY A 164 -45.72 8.38 -5.87
CA GLY A 164 -44.84 7.22 -5.86
C GLY A 164 -44.18 7.01 -7.22
N SER A 165 -42.97 6.46 -7.19
CA SER A 165 -42.44 5.64 -8.29
C SER A 165 -41.23 4.83 -7.81
N HIS A 166 -41.43 3.52 -7.84
CA HIS A 166 -40.46 2.44 -8.04
C HIS A 166 -39.57 1.99 -6.87
N GLU A 167 -40.05 0.90 -6.27
CA GLU A 167 -39.26 -0.15 -5.62
C GLU A 167 -38.15 -0.67 -6.55
N LEU A 168 -36.92 -0.66 -6.05
CA LEU A 168 -35.86 -1.60 -6.44
C LEU A 168 -35.13 -2.03 -5.15
N ARG A 169 -35.67 -3.06 -4.50
CA ARG A 169 -34.94 -3.83 -3.48
C ARG A 169 -34.79 -5.27 -3.97
N LEU A 170 -33.54 -5.59 -4.30
CA LEU A 170 -32.99 -6.95 -4.28
C LEU A 170 -32.57 -7.27 -2.84
N ALA A 171 -32.73 -8.55 -2.48
CA ALA A 171 -32.44 -9.25 -1.22
C ALA A 171 -33.65 -9.48 -0.31
#